data_AF-A0A1R2AMI4-F1
#
_entry.id   AF-A0A1R2AMI4-F1
#
_cell.length_a   1.000
_cell.length_b   1.000
_cell.length_c   1.000
_cell.angle_alpha   90.00
_cell.angle_beta   90.00
_cell.angle_gamma   90.00
#
_symmetry.space_group_name_H-M   'P 1'
#
loop_
_entity.id
_entity.type
_entity.pdbx_description
1 polymer ?
#
loop_
_entity_poly.entity_id
_entity_poly.type
_entity_poly.pdbx_seq_one_letter_code
_entity_poly.pdbx_strand_id
1 'polypeptide(L)'
;MFILAVLICQASSLLTFQIFNFGFAENDLMASFVLQDENNSPVQVEKVIYVQVVPMMSILFAHTLLFTRIGSITIIPSKLGSMYFMFSCEGCETYISSSISITYAEPSSVVLIPSTQNPNINEEISISYSNDHDFSFTIAYLLNNEEFNFRNVLTGLSSGVAYVTFFSCGVKDLMFDFEICMGWVGIIGGITIEVTSNIYNSIMFTSDTILFLGDFLELQVSVYTNIEMNTLLTGQCELYLSLSPSVPISGITTQVTTGGYATFSNLLINTVGTYKIIIEGCCQLLFESDEIVTITGVDSITVSLPSDYIQVSVETEITVSILGPNGSDLQLEAMIALVSSSKPMVGETTKSTTNGKAVFYITFETVGETTLSANSDHDLDTIDSMSKKVYIIESMCLETKNDVCVSCVPLANIIDGQCVCVDFSIEIILML
;
A
#
# COMPACT_ATOMS: atom_id res chain seq x y z
N MET A 1 37.02 -22.92 -1.89
CA MET A 1 37.33 -22.63 -3.30
C MET A 1 36.18 -21.79 -3.82
N PHE A 2 36.38 -20.49 -4.01
CA PHE A 2 35.38 -19.59 -4.58
C PHE A 2 35.27 -19.89 -6.07
N ILE A 3 34.06 -20.13 -6.58
CA ILE A 3 33.79 -20.11 -8.02
C ILE A 3 32.81 -18.97 -8.31
N LEU A 4 33.25 -18.22 -9.32
CA LEU A 4 32.77 -16.98 -9.88
C LEU A 4 31.38 -17.12 -10.50
N ALA A 5 30.55 -16.10 -10.30
CA ALA A 5 29.24 -15.93 -10.89
C ALA A 5 29.30 -15.90 -12.42
N VAL A 6 28.44 -16.69 -13.06
CA VAL A 6 28.00 -16.48 -14.43
C VAL A 6 26.55 -16.05 -14.34
N LEU A 7 26.28 -14.78 -14.66
CA LEU A 7 24.95 -14.30 -15.01
C LEU A 7 24.54 -15.03 -16.29
N ILE A 8 23.86 -16.17 -16.14
CA ILE A 8 23.09 -16.77 -17.23
C ILE A 8 21.81 -15.95 -17.31
N CYS A 9 21.69 -15.17 -18.37
CA CYS A 9 20.43 -14.58 -18.80
C CYS A 9 19.45 -15.74 -19.03
N GLN A 10 18.64 -16.11 -18.03
CA GLN A 10 17.53 -17.04 -18.21
C GLN A 10 16.44 -16.31 -18.98
N ALA A 11 16.58 -16.27 -20.30
CA ALA A 11 15.41 -16.26 -21.16
C ALA A 11 14.81 -17.67 -21.05
N SER A 12 13.93 -17.88 -20.08
CA SER A 12 13.19 -19.12 -19.95
C SER A 12 12.26 -19.22 -21.15
N SER A 13 12.65 -19.96 -22.19
CA SER A 13 11.69 -20.41 -23.20
C SER A 13 10.61 -21.20 -22.45
N LEU A 14 9.39 -20.68 -22.42
CA LEU A 14 8.31 -21.28 -21.64
C LEU A 14 7.91 -22.60 -22.29
N LEU A 15 8.04 -23.70 -21.55
CA LEU A 15 7.54 -25.01 -21.99
C LEU A 15 6.07 -25.17 -21.58
N THR A 16 5.23 -25.66 -22.49
CA THR A 16 3.77 -25.76 -22.32
C THR A 16 3.32 -27.22 -22.37
N PHE A 17 2.38 -27.59 -21.50
CA PHE A 17 1.79 -28.93 -21.49
C PHE A 17 0.68 -29.03 -22.56
N GLN A 18 0.86 -29.94 -23.53
CA GLN A 18 -0.11 -30.21 -24.60
C GLN A 18 -0.66 -31.65 -24.50
N ILE A 19 -1.91 -31.85 -24.91
CA ILE A 19 -2.57 -33.18 -24.96
C ILE A 19 -2.55 -33.86 -23.58
N PHE A 20 -2.90 -33.09 -22.53
CA PHE A 20 -2.99 -33.60 -21.17
C PHE A 20 -4.29 -34.40 -21.00
N ASN A 21 -4.18 -35.72 -20.87
CA ASN A 21 -5.31 -36.63 -20.72
C ASN A 21 -5.21 -37.37 -19.40
N PHE A 22 -6.35 -37.47 -18.71
CA PHE A 22 -6.54 -38.39 -17.59
C PHE A 22 -7.38 -39.58 -18.03
N GLY A 23 -6.94 -40.77 -17.70
CA GLY A 23 -7.66 -42.01 -17.91
C GLY A 23 -7.62 -42.87 -16.66
N PHE A 24 -8.56 -43.81 -16.56
CA PHE A 24 -8.51 -44.85 -15.54
C PHE A 24 -8.20 -46.19 -16.21
N ALA A 25 -7.20 -46.89 -15.68
CA ALA A 25 -6.87 -48.26 -16.07
C ALA A 25 -6.95 -49.16 -14.84
N GLU A 26 -7.94 -50.05 -14.78
CA GLU A 26 -8.08 -51.06 -13.71
C GLU A 26 -8.02 -50.51 -12.28
N ASN A 27 -8.50 -49.27 -12.08
CA ASN A 27 -8.55 -48.47 -10.85
C ASN A 27 -7.42 -47.44 -10.64
N ASP A 28 -6.41 -47.45 -11.51
CA ASP A 28 -5.31 -46.50 -11.44
C ASP A 28 -5.59 -45.25 -12.27
N LEU A 29 -5.28 -44.07 -11.73
CA LEU A 29 -5.34 -42.83 -12.50
C LEU A 29 -4.07 -42.70 -13.35
N MET A 30 -4.22 -42.70 -14.66
CA MET A 30 -3.13 -42.44 -15.60
C MET A 30 -3.21 -41.01 -16.11
N ALA A 31 -2.12 -40.26 -15.98
CA ALA A 31 -1.94 -38.96 -16.62
C ALA A 31 -0.96 -39.13 -17.78
N SER A 32 -1.37 -38.76 -19.00
CA SER A 32 -0.51 -38.75 -20.18
C SER A 32 -0.48 -37.36 -20.79
N PHE A 33 0.70 -36.88 -21.17
CA PHE A 33 0.90 -35.51 -21.67
C PHE A 33 2.10 -35.43 -22.63
N VAL A 34 2.15 -34.35 -23.40
CA VAL A 34 3.25 -33.99 -24.30
C VAL A 34 3.76 -32.61 -23.91
N LEU A 35 5.07 -32.44 -23.74
CA LEU A 35 5.65 -31.12 -23.47
C LEU A 35 6.20 -30.52 -24.78
N GLN A 36 5.89 -29.24 -25.01
CA GLN A 36 6.32 -28.51 -26.19
C GLN A 36 6.99 -27.19 -25.82
N ASP A 37 7.86 -26.71 -26.70
CA ASP A 37 8.37 -25.34 -26.64
C ASP A 37 7.38 -24.34 -27.25
N GLU A 38 7.74 -23.06 -27.17
CA GLU A 38 7.02 -21.92 -27.74
C GLU A 38 6.75 -22.01 -29.26
N ASN A 39 7.46 -22.89 -29.98
CA ASN A 39 7.27 -23.15 -31.41
C ASN A 39 6.42 -24.41 -31.67
N ASN A 40 5.74 -24.96 -30.66
CA ASN A 40 5.03 -26.24 -30.68
C ASN A 40 5.92 -27.43 -31.06
N SER A 41 7.24 -27.30 -30.89
CA SER A 41 8.16 -28.41 -31.15
C SER A 41 8.24 -29.29 -29.90
N PRO A 42 8.20 -30.63 -30.04
CA PRO A 42 8.32 -31.51 -28.90
C PRO A 42 9.70 -31.36 -28.26
N VAL A 43 9.72 -31.21 -26.94
CA VAL A 43 10.96 -31.14 -26.18
C VAL A 43 11.83 -32.39 -26.46
N GLN A 44 13.14 -32.21 -26.47
CA GLN A 44 14.13 -33.30 -26.67
C GLN A 44 15.06 -33.46 -25.47
N VAL A 45 14.95 -32.56 -24.49
CA VAL A 45 15.74 -32.57 -23.26
C VAL A 45 14.92 -33.25 -22.18
N GLU A 46 15.57 -34.09 -21.40
CA GLU A 46 14.93 -34.79 -20.29
C GLU A 46 14.50 -33.77 -19.21
N LYS A 47 13.27 -33.91 -18.71
CA LYS A 47 12.66 -33.06 -17.68
C LYS A 47 12.13 -33.93 -16.55
N VAL A 48 12.26 -33.44 -15.32
CA VAL A 48 11.60 -33.99 -14.12
C VAL A 48 10.25 -33.31 -13.95
N ILE A 49 9.19 -34.09 -13.77
CA ILE A 49 7.87 -33.57 -13.41
C ILE A 49 7.64 -33.60 -11.91
N TYR A 50 7.05 -32.51 -11.43
CA TYR A 50 6.52 -32.37 -10.09
C TYR A 50 5.01 -32.51 -10.15
N VAL A 51 4.46 -33.37 -9.28
CA VAL A 51 3.02 -33.64 -9.20
C VAL A 51 2.52 -33.30 -7.81
N GLN A 52 1.76 -32.22 -7.70
CA GLN A 52 1.06 -31.85 -6.47
C GLN A 52 -0.40 -32.29 -6.53
N VAL A 53 -0.92 -32.75 -5.39
CA VAL A 53 -2.35 -33.02 -5.19
C VAL A 53 -2.94 -31.98 -4.25
N VAL A 54 -4.14 -31.50 -4.57
CA VAL A 54 -4.89 -30.55 -3.75
C VAL A 54 -6.22 -31.18 -3.32
N PRO A 55 -6.48 -31.36 -2.01
CA PRO A 55 -5.63 -30.98 -0.87
C PRO A 55 -4.37 -31.86 -0.74
N MET A 56 -3.31 -31.31 -0.15
CA MET A 56 -2.01 -31.98 -0.01
C MET A 56 -2.15 -33.33 0.69
N MET A 57 -1.64 -34.39 0.05
CA MET A 57 -1.66 -35.76 0.56
C MET A 57 -0.57 -36.61 -0.09
N SER A 58 -0.32 -37.80 0.47
CA SER A 58 0.61 -38.74 -0.15
C SER A 58 0.03 -39.32 -1.44
N ILE A 59 0.90 -39.51 -2.43
CA ILE A 59 0.60 -40.22 -3.68
C ILE A 59 1.65 -41.29 -3.93
N LEU A 60 1.21 -42.49 -4.28
CA LEU A 60 2.08 -43.45 -4.95
C LEU A 60 2.09 -43.12 -6.44
N PHE A 61 3.24 -43.23 -7.07
CA PHE A 61 3.35 -43.12 -8.52
C PHE A 61 4.15 -44.28 -9.09
N ALA A 62 3.81 -44.66 -10.32
CA ALA A 62 4.59 -45.62 -11.10
C ALA A 62 4.99 -44.98 -12.43
N HIS A 63 6.19 -45.34 -12.90
CA HIS A 63 6.93 -44.82 -14.07
C HIS A 63 7.78 -43.56 -13.81
N THR A 64 8.76 -43.33 -14.69
CA THR A 64 9.80 -42.32 -14.52
C THR A 64 9.24 -40.90 -14.59
N LEU A 65 9.52 -40.10 -13.56
CA LEU A 65 9.32 -38.64 -13.57
C LEU A 65 10.19 -37.93 -14.61
N LEU A 66 11.15 -38.66 -15.20
CA LEU A 66 12.01 -38.24 -16.30
C LEU A 66 11.38 -38.58 -17.66
N PHE A 67 11.27 -37.57 -18.53
CA PHE A 67 10.74 -37.74 -19.88
C PHE A 67 11.37 -36.71 -20.83
N THR A 68 11.51 -37.05 -22.11
CA THR A 68 12.00 -36.14 -23.14
C THR A 68 10.87 -35.51 -23.95
N ARG A 69 9.80 -36.27 -24.25
CA ARG A 69 8.76 -35.88 -25.21
C ARG A 69 7.33 -36.16 -24.75
N ILE A 70 7.05 -37.42 -24.44
CA ILE A 70 5.75 -37.91 -23.99
C ILE A 70 5.98 -38.46 -22.59
N GLY A 71 5.21 -37.96 -21.63
CA GLY A 71 5.19 -38.51 -20.28
C GLY A 71 3.90 -39.27 -20.04
N SER A 72 4.01 -40.34 -19.26
CA SER A 72 2.86 -41.05 -18.71
C SER A 72 3.19 -41.42 -17.27
N ILE A 73 2.33 -41.01 -16.35
CA ILE A 73 2.49 -41.24 -14.92
C ILE A 73 1.22 -41.91 -14.43
N THR A 74 1.39 -43.03 -13.73
CA THR A 74 0.31 -43.63 -12.96
C THR A 74 0.33 -43.02 -11.56
N ILE A 75 -0.81 -42.56 -11.06
CA ILE A 75 -0.95 -41.89 -9.78
C ILE A 75 -2.01 -42.62 -8.95
N ILE A 76 -1.67 -43.00 -7.72
CA ILE A 76 -2.58 -43.64 -6.78
C ILE A 76 -2.59 -42.79 -5.50
N PRO A 77 -3.66 -42.01 -5.26
CA PRO A 77 -3.77 -41.18 -4.07
C PRO A 77 -3.97 -41.99 -2.80
N SER A 78 -3.53 -41.43 -1.67
CA SER A 78 -3.69 -42.03 -0.33
C SER A 78 -5.12 -41.97 0.23
N LYS A 79 -6.00 -41.16 -0.36
CA LYS A 79 -7.39 -40.97 0.10
C LYS A 79 -8.38 -40.86 -1.06
N LEU A 80 -9.60 -41.32 -0.81
CA LEU A 80 -10.75 -41.13 -1.71
C LEU A 80 -11.26 -39.68 -1.66
N GLY A 81 -11.83 -39.20 -2.77
CA GLY A 81 -12.47 -37.89 -2.83
C GLY A 81 -12.29 -37.18 -4.16
N SER A 82 -12.77 -35.94 -4.22
CA SER A 82 -12.51 -35.04 -5.35
C SER A 82 -11.24 -34.25 -5.10
N MET A 83 -10.32 -34.25 -6.06
CA MET A 83 -9.04 -33.56 -5.94
C MET A 83 -8.58 -32.95 -7.27
N TYR A 84 -7.67 -32.00 -7.17
CA TYR A 84 -6.99 -31.40 -8.33
C TYR A 84 -5.55 -31.86 -8.34
N PHE A 85 -5.00 -32.04 -9.55
CA PHE A 85 -3.60 -32.34 -9.75
C PHE A 85 -2.94 -31.16 -10.43
N MET A 86 -1.79 -30.74 -9.89
CA MET A 86 -0.96 -29.71 -10.49
C MET A 86 0.33 -30.35 -10.98
N PHE A 87 0.64 -30.15 -12.25
CA PHE A 87 1.84 -30.66 -12.89
C PHE A 87 2.74 -29.49 -13.26
N SER A 88 4.00 -29.56 -12.88
CA SER A 88 5.01 -28.55 -13.24
C SER A 88 6.36 -29.21 -13.53
N CYS A 89 7.28 -28.47 -14.14
CA CYS A 89 8.67 -28.85 -14.33
C CYS A 89 9.57 -27.62 -14.41
N GLU A 90 10.88 -27.79 -14.28
CA GLU A 90 11.83 -26.68 -14.41
C GLU A 90 11.75 -26.04 -15.81
N GLY A 91 11.37 -24.75 -15.85
CA GLY A 91 11.18 -23.99 -17.08
C GLY A 91 9.83 -24.22 -17.78
N CYS A 92 8.88 -24.87 -17.12
CA CYS A 92 7.55 -25.16 -17.66
C CYS A 92 6.46 -24.33 -16.98
N GLU A 93 5.37 -24.06 -17.68
CA GLU A 93 4.13 -23.58 -17.05
C GLU A 93 3.55 -24.62 -16.10
N THR A 94 2.73 -24.19 -15.14
CA THR A 94 1.97 -25.11 -14.27
C THR A 94 0.66 -25.48 -14.94
N TYR A 95 0.42 -26.78 -15.16
CA TYR A 95 -0.87 -27.30 -15.58
C TYR A 95 -1.70 -27.68 -14.36
N ILE A 96 -2.96 -27.23 -14.30
CA ILE A 96 -3.91 -27.57 -13.24
C ILE A 96 -5.05 -28.37 -13.86
N SER A 97 -5.29 -29.59 -13.36
CA SER A 97 -6.38 -30.43 -13.82
C SER A 97 -7.74 -29.85 -13.42
N SER A 98 -8.81 -30.26 -14.11
CA SER A 98 -10.15 -30.19 -13.52
C SER A 98 -10.23 -31.06 -12.27
N SER A 99 -11.25 -30.87 -11.44
CA SER A 99 -11.54 -31.77 -10.32
C SER A 99 -11.74 -33.20 -10.82
N ILE A 100 -10.97 -34.14 -10.28
CA ILE A 100 -11.04 -35.57 -10.60
C ILE A 100 -11.61 -36.29 -9.39
N SER A 101 -12.64 -37.11 -9.62
CA SER A 101 -13.23 -37.97 -8.59
C SER A 101 -12.44 -39.26 -8.47
N ILE A 102 -11.74 -39.44 -7.35
CA ILE A 102 -10.95 -40.62 -7.05
C ILE A 102 -11.80 -41.64 -6.30
N THR A 103 -12.03 -42.77 -6.96
CA THR A 103 -12.84 -43.89 -6.44
C THR A 103 -12.02 -45.05 -5.91
N TYR A 104 -10.69 -45.01 -6.11
CA TYR A 104 -9.73 -45.97 -5.59
C TYR A 104 -8.56 -45.21 -4.95
N ALA A 105 -8.18 -45.63 -3.76
CA ALA A 105 -7.06 -45.06 -3.02
C ALA A 105 -6.35 -46.21 -2.32
N GLU A 106 -5.03 -46.16 -2.32
CA GLU A 106 -4.21 -47.10 -1.57
C GLU A 106 -3.71 -46.38 -0.32
N PRO A 107 -3.95 -46.89 0.89
CA PRO A 107 -3.54 -46.24 2.14
C PRO A 107 -2.02 -46.34 2.28
N SER A 108 -1.32 -45.53 1.48
CA SER A 108 0.11 -45.28 1.55
C SER A 108 0.32 -44.05 2.42
N SER A 109 1.30 -44.10 3.31
CA SER A 109 1.53 -43.03 4.27
C SER A 109 2.98 -42.61 4.26
N VAL A 110 3.22 -41.39 3.78
CA VAL A 110 4.40 -40.64 4.17
C VAL A 110 4.01 -39.81 5.38
N VAL A 111 4.62 -40.11 6.52
CA VAL A 111 4.48 -39.33 7.74
C VAL A 111 5.56 -38.26 7.74
N LEU A 112 5.17 -36.99 7.73
CA LEU A 112 6.06 -35.83 7.84
C LEU A 112 5.70 -35.05 9.10
N ILE A 113 6.66 -34.90 10.01
CA ILE A 113 6.46 -34.22 11.30
C ILE A 113 7.52 -33.13 11.45
N PRO A 114 7.16 -31.84 11.36
CA PRO A 114 8.09 -30.75 11.53
C PRO A 114 8.30 -30.47 13.03
N SER A 115 9.47 -29.95 13.41
CA SER A 115 9.76 -29.52 14.79
C SER A 115 8.90 -28.34 15.23
N THR A 116 8.45 -27.53 14.28
CA THR A 116 7.52 -26.40 14.47
C THR A 116 6.67 -26.21 13.22
N GLN A 117 5.43 -25.75 13.38
CA GLN A 117 4.54 -25.42 12.26
C GLN A 117 4.76 -23.98 11.75
N ASN A 118 5.32 -23.11 12.61
CA ASN A 118 5.47 -21.67 12.37
C ASN A 118 6.93 -21.24 12.60
N PRO A 119 7.89 -21.65 11.76
CA PRO A 119 9.27 -21.21 11.90
C PRO A 119 9.47 -19.77 11.44
N ASN A 120 10.50 -19.13 11.97
CA ASN A 120 10.95 -17.85 11.46
C ASN A 120 11.76 -18.03 10.17
N ILE A 121 11.76 -17.00 9.35
CA ILE A 121 12.73 -16.85 8.26
C ILE A 121 14.16 -17.04 8.77
N ASN A 122 14.98 -17.76 8.02
CA ASN A 122 16.36 -18.15 8.37
C ASN A 122 16.49 -19.11 9.58
N GLU A 123 15.39 -19.58 10.17
CA GLU A 123 15.42 -20.63 11.19
C GLU A 123 15.63 -22.00 10.54
N GLU A 124 16.62 -22.77 11.00
CA GLU A 124 16.75 -24.19 10.62
C GLU A 124 15.74 -25.01 11.42
N ILE A 125 14.83 -25.69 10.72
CA ILE A 125 13.89 -26.63 11.31
C ILE A 125 14.23 -28.06 10.92
N SER A 126 13.80 -29.02 11.73
CA SER A 126 13.89 -30.44 11.40
C SER A 126 12.52 -31.00 11.03
N ILE A 127 12.46 -31.82 9.99
CA ILE A 127 11.28 -32.57 9.57
C ILE A 127 11.63 -34.04 9.67
N SER A 128 11.06 -34.72 10.67
CA SER A 128 11.14 -36.17 10.77
C SER A 128 10.24 -36.78 9.72
N TYR A 129 10.75 -37.75 8.96
CA TYR A 129 9.97 -38.46 7.96
C TYR A 129 10.07 -39.97 8.10
N SER A 130 8.99 -40.66 7.72
CA SER A 130 8.97 -42.10 7.53
C SER A 130 7.92 -42.50 6.48
N ASN A 131 8.19 -43.55 5.69
CA ASN A 131 7.19 -44.18 4.82
C ASN A 131 6.98 -45.66 5.17
N ASP A 132 5.80 -46.18 4.83
CA ASP A 132 5.34 -47.55 5.11
C ASP A 132 5.69 -48.58 4.02
N HIS A 133 6.31 -48.15 2.93
CA HIS A 133 6.68 -49.01 1.79
C HIS A 133 8.17 -49.37 1.73
N ASP A 134 8.96 -48.99 2.73
CA ASP A 134 10.42 -49.17 2.77
C ASP A 134 11.17 -48.51 1.59
N PHE A 135 10.58 -47.46 0.99
CA PHE A 135 11.18 -46.74 -0.14
C PHE A 135 12.28 -45.80 0.35
N SER A 136 13.36 -45.70 -0.43
CA SER A 136 14.52 -44.88 -0.06
C SER A 136 14.25 -43.41 -0.33
N PHE A 137 14.62 -42.54 0.60
CA PHE A 137 14.54 -41.09 0.36
C PHE A 137 15.43 -40.70 -0.83
N THR A 138 14.88 -39.93 -1.76
CA THR A 138 15.56 -39.47 -2.97
C THR A 138 15.89 -37.97 -2.87
N ILE A 139 14.86 -37.13 -2.79
CA ILE A 139 15.00 -35.67 -2.83
C ILE A 139 13.82 -34.99 -2.12
N ALA A 140 14.02 -33.74 -1.72
CA ALA A 140 12.93 -32.85 -1.36
C ALA A 140 12.99 -31.58 -2.21
N TYR A 141 11.83 -31.05 -2.60
CA TYR A 141 11.73 -29.85 -3.43
C TYR A 141 10.57 -28.96 -2.98
N LEU A 142 10.75 -27.66 -3.20
CA LEU A 142 9.80 -26.62 -2.84
C LEU A 142 9.00 -26.21 -4.09
N LEU A 143 7.68 -26.28 -4.04
CA LEU A 143 6.83 -26.16 -5.22
C LEU A 143 6.85 -24.81 -5.92
N ASN A 144 7.13 -23.74 -5.19
CA ASN A 144 7.24 -22.39 -5.75
C ASN A 144 8.63 -22.12 -6.36
N ASN A 145 9.54 -23.11 -6.36
CA ASN A 145 10.92 -23.02 -6.84
C ASN A 145 11.73 -21.88 -6.19
N GLU A 146 11.36 -21.44 -4.99
CA GLU A 146 12.19 -20.51 -4.22
C GLU A 146 13.45 -21.21 -3.70
N GLU A 147 14.50 -20.42 -3.49
CA GLU A 147 15.72 -20.91 -2.87
C GLU A 147 15.48 -21.27 -1.40
N PHE A 148 15.99 -22.41 -0.97
CA PHE A 148 16.00 -22.84 0.43
C PHE A 148 17.21 -23.74 0.70
N ASN A 149 17.69 -23.76 1.94
CA ASN A 149 18.70 -24.74 2.33
C ASN A 149 18.04 -26.06 2.70
N PHE A 150 18.65 -27.15 2.25
CA PHE A 150 18.23 -28.51 2.56
C PHE A 150 19.43 -29.38 2.90
N ARG A 151 19.35 -30.15 3.99
CA ARG A 151 20.27 -31.26 4.29
C ARG A 151 19.50 -32.42 4.88
N ASN A 152 19.93 -33.64 4.59
CA ASN A 152 19.25 -34.85 5.06
C ASN A 152 20.16 -35.74 5.92
N VAL A 153 19.60 -36.33 6.97
CA VAL A 153 20.25 -37.34 7.82
C VAL A 153 19.37 -38.59 7.87
N LEU A 154 19.84 -39.66 7.24
CA LEU A 154 19.14 -40.95 7.21
C LEU A 154 19.24 -41.66 8.56
N THR A 155 18.10 -42.13 9.08
CA THR A 155 18.05 -43.03 10.26
C THR A 155 17.75 -44.47 9.86
N GLY A 156 17.22 -44.68 8.66
CA GLY A 156 16.98 -45.98 8.03
C GLY A 156 16.81 -45.82 6.52
N LEU A 157 16.39 -46.88 5.84
CA LEU A 157 16.09 -46.82 4.39
C LEU A 157 14.91 -45.89 4.12
N SER A 158 13.82 -46.06 4.87
CA SER A 158 12.55 -45.34 4.71
C SER A 158 12.30 -44.25 5.75
N SER A 159 13.30 -43.90 6.56
CA SER A 159 13.15 -42.89 7.61
C SER A 159 14.40 -42.05 7.80
N GLY A 160 14.20 -40.82 8.26
CA GLY A 160 15.27 -39.88 8.51
C GLY A 160 14.77 -38.54 9.03
N VAL A 161 15.69 -37.58 9.06
CA VAL A 161 15.44 -36.20 9.45
C VAL A 161 15.99 -35.29 8.37
N ALA A 162 15.10 -34.56 7.70
CA ALA A 162 15.49 -33.45 6.84
C ALA A 162 15.61 -32.18 7.68
N TYR A 163 16.62 -31.37 7.41
CA TYR A 163 16.75 -30.03 7.96
C TYR A 163 16.58 -29.02 6.84
N VAL A 164 15.70 -28.05 7.06
CA VAL A 164 15.38 -27.02 6.06
C VAL A 164 15.47 -25.62 6.66
N THR A 165 15.89 -24.66 5.84
CA THR A 165 15.91 -23.23 6.17
C THR A 165 15.32 -22.46 5.00
N PHE A 166 14.29 -21.65 5.27
CA PHE A 166 13.63 -20.83 4.27
C PHE A 166 14.14 -19.39 4.33
N PHE A 167 14.28 -18.76 3.16
CA PHE A 167 14.79 -17.39 3.03
C PHE A 167 13.70 -16.36 2.69
N SER A 168 12.44 -16.76 2.73
CA SER A 168 11.27 -15.92 2.45
C SER A 168 10.10 -16.37 3.32
N CYS A 169 9.20 -15.43 3.66
CA CYS A 169 8.00 -15.72 4.45
C CYS A 169 6.85 -16.30 3.61
N GLY A 170 5.79 -16.71 4.29
CA GLY A 170 4.56 -17.21 3.69
C GLY A 170 4.44 -18.74 3.73
N VAL A 171 3.43 -19.25 3.04
CA VAL A 171 3.11 -20.68 2.99
C VAL A 171 4.10 -21.41 2.07
N LYS A 172 4.77 -22.44 2.61
CA LYS A 172 5.76 -23.27 1.92
C LYS A 172 5.25 -24.69 1.79
N ASP A 173 5.05 -25.13 0.55
CA ASP A 173 4.68 -26.51 0.25
C ASP A 173 5.91 -27.31 -0.18
N LEU A 174 6.38 -28.16 0.74
CA LEU A 174 7.56 -29.00 0.57
C LEU A 174 7.13 -30.43 0.24
N MET A 175 7.70 -30.99 -0.82
CA MET A 175 7.45 -32.37 -1.25
C MET A 175 8.68 -33.24 -1.01
N PHE A 176 8.46 -34.43 -0.47
CA PHE A 176 9.47 -35.45 -0.20
C PHE A 176 9.23 -36.63 -1.12
N ASP A 177 10.23 -36.95 -1.93
CA ASP A 177 10.19 -38.05 -2.88
C ASP A 177 10.98 -39.25 -2.35
N PHE A 178 10.38 -40.43 -2.50
CA PHE A 178 10.93 -41.70 -2.08
C PHE A 178 10.76 -42.73 -3.19
N GLU A 179 11.84 -43.41 -3.57
CA GLU A 179 11.82 -44.38 -4.67
C GLU A 179 12.40 -45.74 -4.26
N ILE A 180 11.96 -46.80 -4.95
CA ILE A 180 12.67 -48.08 -4.94
C ILE A 180 13.84 -48.07 -5.92
N CYS A 181 14.90 -48.84 -5.62
CA CYS A 181 16.03 -49.01 -6.51
C CYS A 181 15.56 -49.24 -7.97
N MET A 182 16.00 -48.34 -8.86
CA MET A 182 15.68 -48.22 -10.29
C MET A 182 14.53 -47.29 -10.70
N GLY A 183 13.85 -46.58 -9.79
CA GLY A 183 12.95 -45.45 -10.14
C GLY A 183 11.65 -45.83 -10.87
N TRP A 184 11.19 -47.08 -10.72
CA TRP A 184 9.98 -47.58 -11.39
C TRP A 184 8.70 -47.25 -10.61
N VAL A 185 8.82 -47.13 -9.29
CA VAL A 185 7.72 -46.82 -8.36
C VAL A 185 8.28 -45.91 -7.28
N GLY A 186 7.53 -44.89 -6.94
CA GLY A 186 7.85 -44.01 -5.82
C GLY A 186 6.60 -43.60 -5.04
N ILE A 187 6.85 -42.93 -3.93
CA ILE A 187 5.81 -42.29 -3.12
C ILE A 187 6.26 -40.86 -2.85
N ILE A 188 5.33 -39.91 -2.98
CA ILE A 188 5.57 -38.52 -2.62
C ILE A 188 4.71 -38.20 -1.40
N GLY A 189 5.33 -37.58 -0.40
CA GLY A 189 4.65 -36.95 0.73
C GLY A 189 4.78 -35.44 0.66
N GLY A 190 3.72 -34.71 1.00
CA GLY A 190 3.73 -33.25 1.07
C GLY A 190 3.51 -32.73 2.47
N ILE A 191 4.19 -31.64 2.81
CA ILE A 191 3.95 -30.88 4.04
C ILE A 191 3.87 -29.38 3.71
N THR A 192 2.92 -28.71 4.35
CA THR A 192 2.75 -27.26 4.28
C THR A 192 3.27 -26.64 5.57
N ILE A 193 4.14 -25.63 5.47
CA ILE A 193 4.75 -24.91 6.59
C ILE A 193 4.49 -23.42 6.41
N GLU A 194 4.01 -22.73 7.45
CA GLU A 194 3.81 -21.29 7.41
C GLU A 194 5.03 -20.57 7.99
N VAL A 195 5.87 -19.99 7.14
CA VAL A 195 7.09 -19.29 7.59
C VAL A 195 6.74 -17.85 7.95
N THR A 196 6.95 -17.50 9.21
CA THR A 196 6.71 -16.15 9.74
C THR A 196 8.01 -15.37 9.83
N SER A 197 7.91 -14.09 10.20
CA SER A 197 9.05 -13.32 10.66
C SER A 197 8.71 -12.69 12.00
N ASN A 198 9.68 -12.73 12.92
CA ASN A 198 9.64 -11.97 14.16
C ASN A 198 10.36 -10.64 13.94
N ILE A 199 9.83 -9.82 13.03
CA ILE A 199 10.32 -8.45 12.86
C ILE A 199 9.29 -7.42 13.30
N TYR A 200 9.82 -6.29 13.78
CA TYR A 200 9.11 -5.21 14.43
C TYR A 200 9.49 -3.92 13.73
N ASN A 201 8.55 -2.98 13.61
CA ASN A 201 8.75 -1.79 12.80
C ASN A 201 8.39 -0.52 13.54
N SER A 202 9.03 0.57 13.15
CA SER A 202 8.63 1.93 13.55
C SER A 202 8.65 2.84 12.34
N ILE A 203 7.67 3.74 12.25
CA ILE A 203 7.64 4.83 11.27
C ILE A 203 8.05 6.12 11.99
N MET A 204 8.94 6.88 11.36
CA MET A 204 9.30 8.22 11.78
C MET A 204 9.07 9.17 10.60
N PHE A 205 8.16 10.12 10.76
CA PHE A 205 7.97 11.19 9.77
C PHE A 205 9.14 12.17 9.85
N THR A 206 9.73 12.48 8.71
CA THR A 206 10.80 13.47 8.58
C THR A 206 10.29 14.81 8.06
N SER A 207 9.06 14.84 7.53
CA SER A 207 8.28 16.04 7.24
C SER A 207 7.14 16.22 8.26
N ASP A 208 6.44 17.35 8.18
CA ASP A 208 5.19 17.54 8.90
C ASP A 208 4.12 16.53 8.46
N THR A 209 3.16 16.27 9.34
CA THR A 209 2.04 15.35 9.08
C THR A 209 0.76 16.08 8.70
N ILE A 210 0.70 17.40 8.84
CA ILE A 210 -0.38 18.24 8.29
C ILE A 210 0.22 19.02 7.14
N LEU A 211 -0.28 18.80 5.93
CA LEU A 211 0.32 19.27 4.68
C LEU A 211 -0.74 19.89 3.78
N PHE A 212 -0.36 20.86 2.96
CA PHE A 212 -1.24 21.31 1.88
C PHE A 212 -1.24 20.30 0.73
N LEU A 213 -2.34 20.28 -0.02
CA LEU A 213 -2.43 19.55 -1.27
C LEU A 213 -1.32 20.02 -2.22
N GLY A 214 -0.45 19.10 -2.62
CA GLY A 214 0.72 19.43 -3.45
C GLY A 214 2.06 19.32 -2.71
N ASP A 215 2.06 19.31 -1.37
CA ASP A 215 3.28 19.18 -0.58
C ASP A 215 3.76 17.73 -0.52
N PHE A 216 5.08 17.58 -0.34
CA PHE A 216 5.71 16.27 -0.22
C PHE A 216 5.75 15.80 1.24
N LEU A 217 5.35 14.55 1.43
CA LEU A 217 5.55 13.78 2.65
C LEU A 217 6.87 13.02 2.58
N GLU A 218 7.60 12.97 3.69
CA GLU A 218 8.79 12.16 3.85
C GLU A 218 8.75 11.39 5.16
N LEU A 219 9.17 10.12 5.11
CA LEU A 219 9.27 9.27 6.29
C LEU A 219 10.36 8.22 6.15
N GLN A 220 10.79 7.72 7.29
CA GLN A 220 11.69 6.59 7.41
C GLN A 220 11.01 5.45 8.16
N VAL A 221 11.10 4.25 7.60
CA VAL A 221 10.73 3.01 8.28
C VAL A 221 12.01 2.38 8.82
N SER A 222 11.97 1.98 10.09
CA SER A 222 13.03 1.17 10.72
C SER A 222 12.48 -0.21 11.02
N VAL A 223 13.25 -1.24 10.69
CA VAL A 223 12.91 -2.66 10.83
C VAL A 223 13.87 -3.32 11.82
N TYR A 224 13.32 -3.98 12.82
CA TYR A 224 14.03 -4.59 13.94
C TYR A 224 13.77 -6.08 14.03
N THR A 225 14.73 -6.84 14.54
CA THR A 225 14.63 -8.30 14.74
C THR A 225 14.20 -8.70 16.14
N ASN A 226 13.81 -7.74 16.99
CA ASN A 226 13.43 -7.99 18.37
C ASN A 226 12.34 -7.01 18.85
N ILE A 227 11.56 -7.47 19.83
CA ILE A 227 10.39 -6.74 20.33
C ILE A 227 10.76 -5.43 21.04
N GLU A 228 11.96 -5.35 21.63
CA GLU A 228 12.45 -4.13 22.25
C GLU A 228 12.93 -3.07 21.23
N MET A 229 12.86 -3.38 19.92
CA MET A 229 13.22 -2.49 18.82
C MET A 229 14.61 -1.84 18.97
N ASN A 230 15.61 -2.64 19.34
CA ASN A 230 16.98 -2.16 19.55
C ASN A 230 18.03 -2.85 18.65
N THR A 231 17.63 -3.90 17.93
CA THR A 231 18.48 -4.63 16.99
C THR A 231 17.89 -4.50 15.60
N LEU A 232 18.55 -3.69 14.76
CA LEU A 232 18.10 -3.46 13.37
C LEU A 232 18.33 -4.70 12.51
N LEU A 233 17.44 -4.88 11.53
CA LEU A 233 17.59 -5.88 10.49
C LEU A 233 18.86 -5.60 9.67
N THR A 234 19.80 -6.55 9.64
CA THR A 234 21.02 -6.42 8.82
C THR A 234 20.84 -6.88 7.37
N GLY A 235 19.81 -7.68 7.12
CA GLY A 235 19.42 -8.14 5.79
C GLY A 235 18.66 -7.09 4.97
N GLN A 236 18.40 -7.45 3.72
CA GLN A 236 17.53 -6.68 2.83
C GLN A 236 16.08 -7.15 2.98
N CYS A 237 15.16 -6.19 3.03
CA CYS A 237 13.75 -6.43 2.95
C CYS A 237 13.11 -5.40 2.04
N GLU A 238 12.35 -5.86 1.05
CA GLU A 238 11.55 -4.97 0.23
C GLU A 238 10.23 -4.63 0.94
N LEU A 239 9.97 -3.34 1.03
CA LEU A 239 8.85 -2.71 1.69
C LEU A 239 8.03 -1.91 0.68
N TYR A 240 6.72 -1.95 0.86
CA TYR A 240 5.72 -1.30 0.04
C TYR A 240 4.89 -0.39 0.94
N LEU A 241 4.72 0.85 0.52
CA LEU A 241 3.93 1.86 1.20
C LEU A 241 2.59 2.04 0.50
N SER A 242 1.53 2.03 1.28
CA SER A 242 0.19 2.40 0.86
C SER A 242 -0.51 3.24 1.93
N LEU A 243 -1.76 3.64 1.67
CA LEU A 243 -2.54 4.51 2.54
C LEU A 243 -3.84 3.83 2.98
N SER A 244 -4.29 4.18 4.18
CA SER A 244 -5.63 3.87 4.68
C SER A 244 -6.33 5.15 5.12
N PRO A 245 -7.44 5.57 4.47
CA PRO A 245 -8.10 4.92 3.34
C PRO A 245 -7.26 4.96 2.06
N SER A 246 -7.48 3.96 1.19
CA SER A 246 -6.70 3.79 -0.05
C SER A 246 -6.98 4.91 -1.05
N VAL A 247 -5.95 5.68 -1.37
CA VAL A 247 -5.92 6.67 -2.46
C VAL A 247 -4.61 6.55 -3.24
N PRO A 248 -4.56 7.03 -4.49
CA PRO A 248 -3.30 7.08 -5.24
C PRO A 248 -2.26 7.94 -4.52
N ILE A 249 -1.07 7.38 -4.34
CA ILE A 249 0.11 8.07 -3.86
C ILE A 249 1.22 7.91 -4.91
N SER A 250 1.94 8.99 -5.19
CA SER A 250 3.09 8.98 -6.10
C SER A 250 4.38 9.27 -5.33
N GLY A 251 5.53 9.05 -5.95
CA GLY A 251 6.84 9.14 -5.30
C GLY A 251 7.49 7.78 -5.12
N ILE A 252 8.38 7.67 -4.13
CA ILE A 252 9.06 6.41 -3.83
C ILE A 252 8.21 5.61 -2.85
N THR A 253 7.35 4.72 -3.37
CA THR A 253 6.44 3.88 -2.58
C THR A 253 6.93 2.44 -2.38
N THR A 254 8.04 2.07 -3.00
CA THR A 254 8.73 0.78 -2.81
C THR A 254 10.18 1.04 -2.46
N GLN A 255 10.67 0.38 -1.41
CA GLN A 255 12.04 0.52 -0.93
C GLN A 255 12.63 -0.78 -0.40
N VAL A 256 13.95 -0.92 -0.49
CA VAL A 256 14.67 -2.03 0.13
C VAL A 256 15.43 -1.53 1.35
N THR A 257 15.26 -2.18 2.49
CA THR A 257 15.96 -1.80 3.71
C THR A 257 17.47 -1.93 3.55
N THR A 258 18.21 -0.90 3.98
CA THR A 258 19.67 -0.91 4.07
C THR A 258 20.07 -0.71 5.53
N GLY A 259 20.64 -1.74 6.16
CA GLY A 259 20.96 -1.71 7.59
C GLY A 259 19.72 -1.51 8.48
N GLY A 260 18.55 -2.00 8.03
CA GLY A 260 17.30 -1.95 8.76
C GLY A 260 16.48 -0.68 8.51
N TYR A 261 16.95 0.23 7.66
CA TYR A 261 16.24 1.47 7.33
C TYR A 261 15.75 1.50 5.89
N ALA A 262 14.54 2.01 5.68
CA ALA A 262 13.99 2.34 4.37
C ALA A 262 13.44 3.78 4.39
N THR A 263 13.88 4.61 3.44
CA THR A 263 13.45 6.01 3.34
C THR A 263 12.50 6.17 2.17
N PHE A 264 11.29 6.64 2.47
CA PHE A 264 10.25 6.96 1.49
C PHE A 264 10.20 8.49 1.35
N SER A 265 10.44 8.98 0.14
CA SER A 265 10.59 10.40 -0.13
C SER A 265 9.83 10.81 -1.38
N ASN A 266 9.63 12.13 -1.52
CA ASN A 266 8.82 12.73 -2.58
C ASN A 266 7.41 12.10 -2.65
N LEU A 267 6.87 11.67 -1.50
CA LEU A 267 5.55 11.08 -1.46
C LEU A 267 4.52 12.19 -1.63
N LEU A 268 3.71 12.08 -2.68
CA LEU A 268 2.69 13.08 -2.99
C LEU A 268 1.30 12.44 -2.97
N ILE A 269 0.46 12.96 -2.09
CA ILE A 269 -0.94 12.57 -1.92
C ILE A 269 -1.80 13.70 -2.48
N ASN A 270 -2.30 13.51 -3.70
CA ASN A 270 -3.07 14.54 -4.40
C ASN A 270 -4.57 14.42 -4.13
N THR A 271 -4.94 14.14 -2.88
CA THR A 271 -6.34 14.07 -2.44
C THR A 271 -6.41 14.57 -1.01
N VAL A 272 -7.34 15.50 -0.78
CA VAL A 272 -7.62 16.03 0.55
C VAL A 272 -8.23 14.94 1.42
N GLY A 273 -7.77 14.84 2.66
CA GLY A 273 -8.26 13.85 3.59
C GLY A 273 -7.27 13.53 4.71
N THR A 274 -7.61 12.49 5.45
CA THR A 274 -6.88 12.05 6.62
C THR A 274 -6.51 10.59 6.42
N TYR A 275 -5.23 10.28 6.52
CA TYR A 275 -4.65 9.00 6.11
C TYR A 275 -3.73 8.45 7.18
N LYS A 276 -3.68 7.13 7.27
CA LYS A 276 -2.61 6.40 7.92
C LYS A 276 -1.71 5.77 6.87
N ILE A 277 -0.43 5.66 7.20
CA ILE A 277 0.57 4.98 6.38
C ILE A 277 0.50 3.49 6.69
N ILE A 278 0.39 2.68 5.64
CA ILE A 278 0.46 1.23 5.72
C ILE A 278 1.76 0.79 5.08
N ILE A 279 2.57 0.00 5.79
CA ILE A 279 3.78 -0.61 5.27
C ILE A 279 3.61 -2.12 5.27
N GLU A 280 3.81 -2.73 4.11
CA GLU A 280 3.81 -4.18 3.90
C GLU A 280 5.15 -4.60 3.30
N GLY A 281 5.54 -5.86 3.43
CA GLY A 281 6.78 -6.35 2.84
C GLY A 281 6.94 -7.85 2.99
N CYS A 282 7.74 -8.46 2.12
CA CYS A 282 7.93 -9.92 2.13
C CYS A 282 8.55 -10.44 3.43
N CYS A 283 9.24 -9.56 4.17
CA CYS A 283 9.81 -9.89 5.45
C CYS A 283 8.89 -9.57 6.62
N GLN A 284 7.78 -8.83 6.48
CA GLN A 284 6.96 -8.36 7.62
C GLN A 284 5.47 -8.60 7.42
N LEU A 285 4.75 -8.68 8.54
CA LEU A 285 3.31 -8.49 8.55
C LEU A 285 2.98 -7.00 8.32
N LEU A 286 1.76 -6.75 7.84
CA LEU A 286 1.20 -5.42 7.64
C LEU A 286 1.37 -4.56 8.92
N PHE A 287 1.98 -3.39 8.76
CA PHE A 287 2.17 -2.41 9.83
C PHE A 287 1.48 -1.10 9.47
N GLU A 288 0.72 -0.54 10.42
CA GLU A 288 -0.03 0.71 10.26
C GLU A 288 0.60 1.78 11.16
N SER A 289 0.72 3.01 10.66
CA SER A 289 1.24 4.13 11.45
C SER A 289 0.30 4.50 12.60
N ASP A 290 0.92 4.83 13.74
CA ASP A 290 0.19 5.41 14.88
C ASP A 290 -0.22 6.86 14.59
N GLU A 291 0.67 7.62 13.94
CA GLU A 291 0.39 8.99 13.52
C GLU A 291 -0.48 9.04 12.25
N ILE A 292 -1.16 10.17 12.12
CA ILE A 292 -2.12 10.45 11.05
C ILE A 292 -1.56 11.57 10.17
N VAL A 293 -1.55 11.34 8.86
CA VAL A 293 -1.23 12.36 7.86
C VAL A 293 -2.52 13.03 7.40
N THR A 294 -2.58 14.35 7.45
CA THR A 294 -3.70 15.15 6.98
C THR A 294 -3.26 15.99 5.78
N ILE A 295 -3.94 15.79 4.65
CA ILE A 295 -3.80 16.61 3.45
C ILE A 295 -4.98 17.57 3.40
N THR A 296 -4.69 18.87 3.34
CA THR A 296 -5.71 19.93 3.40
C THR A 296 -5.47 21.02 2.34
N GLY A 297 -6.33 22.02 2.31
CA GLY A 297 -6.26 23.19 1.43
C GLY A 297 -7.25 24.25 1.89
N VAL A 298 -7.29 25.39 1.21
CA VAL A 298 -8.28 26.44 1.47
C VAL A 298 -9.57 26.13 0.71
N ASP A 299 -10.65 25.87 1.45
CA ASP A 299 -11.97 25.52 0.90
C ASP A 299 -13.00 26.64 1.09
N SER A 300 -12.71 27.62 1.95
CA SER A 300 -13.54 28.81 2.09
C SER A 300 -12.72 30.04 2.39
N ILE A 301 -13.09 31.16 1.76
CA ILE A 301 -12.53 32.49 2.02
C ILE A 301 -13.67 33.46 2.29
N THR A 302 -13.56 34.20 3.39
CA THR A 302 -14.52 35.24 3.78
C THR A 302 -13.80 36.57 3.97
N VAL A 303 -14.28 37.62 3.29
CA VAL A 303 -13.84 39.00 3.50
C VAL A 303 -14.81 39.70 4.46
N SER A 304 -14.30 40.20 5.59
CA SER A 304 -15.07 40.95 6.59
C SER A 304 -14.48 42.34 6.83
N LEU A 305 -15.38 43.30 7.02
CA LEU A 305 -15.07 44.70 7.33
C LEU A 305 -16.07 45.20 8.38
N PRO A 306 -15.71 46.23 9.17
CA PRO A 306 -16.65 46.86 10.11
C PRO A 306 -17.86 47.50 9.44
N SER A 307 -17.73 47.95 8.18
CA SER A 307 -18.77 48.65 7.42
C SER A 307 -18.66 48.36 5.93
N ASP A 308 -19.81 48.34 5.25
CA ASP A 308 -19.89 48.27 3.78
C ASP A 308 -19.53 49.62 3.13
N TYR A 309 -19.39 50.68 3.92
CA TYR A 309 -18.99 52.02 3.49
C TYR A 309 -17.57 52.32 3.96
N ILE A 310 -16.74 52.81 3.05
CA ILE A 310 -15.34 53.20 3.29
C ILE A 310 -15.18 54.67 2.93
N GLN A 311 -14.53 55.45 3.80
CA GLN A 311 -14.25 56.85 3.52
C GLN A 311 -12.99 56.99 2.64
N VAL A 312 -13.05 57.85 1.62
CA VAL A 312 -11.88 58.16 0.76
C VAL A 312 -10.70 58.65 1.61
N SER A 313 -9.50 58.19 1.26
CA SER A 313 -8.23 58.53 1.91
C SER A 313 -8.15 58.18 3.41
N VAL A 314 -9.05 57.33 3.91
CA VAL A 314 -9.01 56.78 5.27
C VAL A 314 -8.59 55.31 5.22
N GLU A 315 -7.65 54.94 6.07
CA GLU A 315 -7.21 53.56 6.24
C GLU A 315 -8.32 52.73 6.89
N THR A 316 -8.64 51.59 6.28
CA THR A 316 -9.68 50.67 6.73
C THR A 316 -9.09 49.29 6.97
N GLU A 317 -9.45 48.71 8.11
CA GLU A 317 -9.10 47.33 8.45
C GLU A 317 -10.02 46.35 7.71
N ILE A 318 -9.42 45.39 7.01
CA ILE A 318 -10.11 44.35 6.25
C ILE A 318 -9.56 43.01 6.73
N THR A 319 -10.42 42.16 7.26
CA THR A 319 -10.02 40.81 7.69
C THR A 319 -10.44 39.81 6.63
N VAL A 320 -9.49 38.98 6.20
CA VAL A 320 -9.76 37.79 5.39
C VAL A 320 -9.61 36.58 6.30
N SER A 321 -10.67 35.78 6.41
CA SER A 321 -10.66 34.50 7.12
C SER A 321 -10.71 33.36 6.13
N ILE A 322 -9.89 32.34 6.35
CA ILE A 322 -9.84 31.12 5.55
C ILE A 322 -10.21 29.92 6.40
N LEU A 323 -10.90 28.96 5.79
CA LEU A 323 -11.19 27.66 6.39
C LEU A 323 -10.83 26.56 5.41
N GLY A 324 -10.48 25.41 5.99
CA GLY A 324 -10.28 24.19 5.25
C GLY A 324 -11.60 23.47 4.96
N PRO A 325 -11.51 22.26 4.37
CA PRO A 325 -12.66 21.44 4.04
C PRO A 325 -13.59 21.24 5.23
N ASN A 326 -14.89 21.25 4.98
CA ASN A 326 -15.96 21.13 6.00
C ASN A 326 -15.92 22.22 7.08
N GLY A 327 -15.33 23.39 6.79
CA GLY A 327 -15.23 24.50 7.73
C GLY A 327 -14.22 24.28 8.86
N SER A 328 -13.21 23.43 8.63
CA SER A 328 -12.15 23.17 9.60
C SER A 328 -11.19 24.36 9.72
N ASP A 329 -10.69 24.61 10.93
CA ASP A 329 -9.66 25.63 11.14
C ASP A 329 -8.35 25.18 10.48
N LEU A 330 -7.71 26.09 9.73
CA LEU A 330 -6.39 25.86 9.15
C LEU A 330 -5.30 26.29 10.13
N GLN A 331 -4.46 25.32 10.52
CA GLN A 331 -3.28 25.56 11.37
C GLN A 331 -2.03 25.93 10.55
N LEU A 332 -2.05 25.69 9.24
CA LEU A 332 -0.98 26.04 8.33
C LEU A 332 -1.08 27.52 7.91
N GLU A 333 0.06 28.14 7.64
CA GLU A 333 0.12 29.49 7.09
C GLU A 333 -0.10 29.44 5.58
N ALA A 334 -1.06 30.22 5.06
CA ALA A 334 -1.27 30.43 3.64
C ALA A 334 -1.05 31.90 3.27
N MET A 335 -0.59 32.18 2.05
CA MET A 335 -0.48 33.55 1.53
C MET A 335 -1.80 33.97 0.92
N ILE A 336 -2.40 35.03 1.46
CA ILE A 336 -3.63 35.62 0.95
C ILE A 336 -3.31 36.83 0.09
N ALA A 337 -3.95 36.96 -1.07
CA ALA A 337 -4.00 38.20 -1.83
C ALA A 337 -5.41 38.79 -1.84
N LEU A 338 -5.53 40.02 -1.36
CA LEU A 338 -6.76 40.81 -1.39
C LEU A 338 -6.86 41.54 -2.73
N VAL A 339 -8.02 41.48 -3.37
CA VAL A 339 -8.26 42.01 -4.71
C VAL A 339 -9.51 42.90 -4.70
N SER A 340 -9.44 44.01 -5.44
CA SER A 340 -10.59 44.88 -5.74
C SER A 340 -10.92 44.80 -7.22
N SER A 341 -12.21 44.67 -7.55
CA SER A 341 -12.68 44.45 -8.92
C SER A 341 -12.52 45.67 -9.85
N SER A 342 -12.53 46.88 -9.29
CA SER A 342 -12.67 48.12 -10.08
C SER A 342 -11.89 49.31 -9.53
N LYS A 343 -11.37 49.21 -8.30
CA LYS A 343 -10.75 50.34 -7.60
C LYS A 343 -9.31 49.99 -7.20
N PRO A 344 -8.35 50.91 -7.43
CA PRO A 344 -7.00 50.70 -6.95
C PRO A 344 -7.00 50.76 -5.41
N MET A 345 -6.35 49.78 -4.80
CA MET A 345 -6.09 49.75 -3.36
C MET A 345 -4.70 50.32 -3.11
N VAL A 346 -4.57 51.15 -2.08
CA VAL A 346 -3.29 51.62 -1.55
C VAL A 346 -3.03 50.91 -0.23
N GLY A 347 -1.87 50.26 -0.11
CA GLY A 347 -1.50 49.45 1.05
C GLY A 347 -0.87 48.11 0.66
N GLU A 348 -0.62 47.26 1.66
CA GLU A 348 -0.21 45.88 1.44
C GLU A 348 -1.43 45.05 1.05
N THR A 349 -1.40 44.40 -0.11
CA THR A 349 -2.53 43.58 -0.62
C THR A 349 -2.23 42.09 -0.59
N THR A 350 -1.10 41.67 -0.04
CA THR A 350 -0.71 40.26 0.10
C THR A 350 -0.16 40.00 1.49
N LYS A 351 -0.64 38.97 2.19
CA LYS A 351 -0.23 38.71 3.58
C LYS A 351 -0.42 37.25 3.98
N SER A 352 0.50 36.70 4.77
CA SER A 352 0.36 35.37 5.38
C SER A 352 -0.73 35.35 6.43
N THR A 353 -1.46 34.25 6.53
CA THR A 353 -2.43 34.05 7.61
C THR A 353 -1.76 33.66 8.91
N THR A 354 -2.35 34.06 10.03
CA THR A 354 -2.09 33.49 11.36
C THR A 354 -3.40 32.90 11.89
N ASN A 355 -3.42 31.60 12.19
CA ASN A 355 -4.63 30.86 12.60
C ASN A 355 -5.81 31.08 11.64
N GLY A 356 -5.56 30.92 10.34
CA GLY A 356 -6.57 31.08 9.30
C GLY A 356 -7.08 32.52 9.08
N LYS A 357 -6.37 33.56 9.57
CA LYS A 357 -6.77 34.96 9.36
C LYS A 357 -5.63 35.84 8.88
N ALA A 358 -5.93 36.74 7.95
CA ALA A 358 -5.04 37.81 7.51
C ALA A 358 -5.76 39.17 7.65
N VAL A 359 -5.10 40.14 8.29
CA VAL A 359 -5.64 41.50 8.51
C VAL A 359 -4.88 42.49 7.63
N PHE A 360 -5.61 43.20 6.78
CA PHE A 360 -5.11 44.19 5.84
C PHE A 360 -5.52 45.60 6.26
N TYR A 361 -4.67 46.58 5.97
CA TYR A 361 -4.94 47.99 6.18
C TYR A 361 -4.88 48.69 4.81
N ILE A 362 -6.04 49.07 4.29
CA ILE A 362 -6.20 49.53 2.90
C ILE A 362 -6.84 50.92 2.86
N THR A 363 -6.37 51.75 1.93
CA THR A 363 -6.96 53.05 1.60
C THR A 363 -7.42 53.08 0.14
N PHE A 364 -8.52 53.80 -0.12
CA PHE A 364 -9.03 54.08 -1.46
C PHE A 364 -8.98 55.59 -1.75
N GLU A 365 -8.43 55.97 -2.90
CA GLU A 365 -8.26 57.39 -3.28
C GLU A 365 -9.39 57.92 -4.18
N THR A 366 -10.36 57.09 -4.56
CA THR A 366 -11.45 57.51 -5.45
C THR A 366 -12.80 56.96 -4.97
N VAL A 367 -13.84 57.79 -5.05
CA VAL A 367 -15.23 57.40 -4.77
C VAL A 367 -15.77 56.39 -5.78
N GLY A 368 -16.74 55.60 -5.37
CA GLY A 368 -17.50 54.67 -6.20
C GLY A 368 -17.73 53.34 -5.52
N GLU A 369 -18.18 52.34 -6.26
CA GLU A 369 -18.37 50.99 -5.75
C GLU A 369 -17.26 50.04 -6.21
N THR A 370 -16.94 49.07 -5.37
CA THR A 370 -16.09 47.95 -5.75
C THR A 370 -16.49 46.68 -5.01
N THR A 371 -16.00 45.55 -5.51
CA THR A 371 -16.13 44.27 -4.84
C THR A 371 -14.76 43.83 -4.38
N LEU A 372 -14.64 43.53 -3.08
CA LEU A 372 -13.47 42.93 -2.47
C LEU A 372 -13.59 41.42 -2.53
N SER A 373 -12.56 40.76 -3.01
CA SER A 373 -12.40 39.31 -3.00
C SER A 373 -10.99 38.97 -2.55
N ALA A 374 -10.75 37.71 -2.20
CA ALA A 374 -9.41 37.24 -1.91
C ALA A 374 -9.20 35.85 -2.48
N ASN A 375 -7.94 35.50 -2.72
CA ASN A 375 -7.48 34.18 -3.11
C ASN A 375 -6.26 33.80 -2.26
N SER A 376 -5.98 32.51 -2.17
CA SER A 376 -4.76 31.99 -1.53
C SER A 376 -3.89 31.22 -2.52
N ASP A 377 -2.65 30.97 -2.12
CA ASP A 377 -1.73 30.07 -2.83
C ASP A 377 -2.07 28.57 -2.68
N HIS A 378 -3.07 28.24 -1.86
CA HIS A 378 -3.51 26.86 -1.59
C HIS A 378 -5.04 26.69 -1.75
N ASP A 379 -5.65 27.47 -2.63
CA ASP A 379 -7.08 27.37 -2.96
C ASP A 379 -7.39 26.00 -3.59
N LEU A 380 -8.38 25.31 -3.03
CA LEU A 380 -8.92 24.08 -3.62
C LEU A 380 -9.84 24.41 -4.79
N ASP A 381 -9.98 23.48 -5.74
CA ASP A 381 -10.92 23.63 -6.85
C ASP A 381 -12.40 23.78 -6.39
N THR A 382 -12.69 23.36 -5.16
CA THR A 382 -14.02 23.42 -4.53
C THR A 382 -14.29 24.70 -3.74
N ILE A 383 -13.33 25.63 -3.71
CA ILE A 383 -13.34 26.79 -2.83
C ILE A 383 -14.62 27.63 -2.94
N ASP A 384 -15.21 27.93 -1.78
CA ASP A 384 -16.29 28.91 -1.65
C ASP A 384 -15.70 30.27 -1.21
N SER A 385 -15.51 31.16 -2.18
CA SER A 385 -15.01 32.51 -1.94
C SER A 385 -16.14 33.54 -1.87
N MET A 386 -16.42 34.02 -0.65
CA MET A 386 -17.39 35.08 -0.41
C MET A 386 -16.76 36.46 -0.61
N SER A 387 -17.08 37.08 -1.75
CA SER A 387 -16.73 38.46 -2.03
C SER A 387 -17.66 39.46 -1.31
N LYS A 388 -17.15 40.65 -0.99
CA LYS A 388 -17.88 41.70 -0.28
C LYS A 388 -17.97 42.97 -1.14
N LYS A 389 -19.20 43.41 -1.43
CA LYS A 389 -19.42 44.70 -2.09
C LYS A 389 -19.26 45.83 -1.08
N VAL A 390 -18.48 46.85 -1.44
CA VAL A 390 -18.25 48.04 -0.61
C VAL A 390 -18.42 49.32 -1.42
N TYR A 391 -18.75 50.41 -0.73
CA TYR A 391 -19.00 51.73 -1.29
C TYR A 391 -17.98 52.73 -0.73
N ILE A 392 -17.12 53.25 -1.59
CA ILE A 392 -16.14 54.28 -1.26
C ILE A 392 -16.81 55.65 -1.44
N ILE A 393 -16.89 56.43 -0.36
CA ILE A 393 -17.62 57.71 -0.30
C ILE A 393 -16.75 58.83 0.27
N GLU A 394 -17.00 60.07 -0.14
CA GLU A 394 -16.30 61.25 0.39
C GLU A 394 -16.65 61.55 1.85
N SER A 395 -17.91 61.30 2.24
CA SER A 395 -18.43 61.58 3.57
C SER A 395 -19.44 60.53 3.99
N MET A 396 -19.37 60.11 5.26
CA MET A 396 -20.34 59.22 5.91
C MET A 396 -21.70 59.91 6.20
N CYS A 397 -21.76 61.23 5.99
CA CYS A 397 -22.97 62.03 6.17
C CYS A 397 -23.76 62.16 4.88
N LEU A 398 -25.01 61.69 4.89
CA LEU A 398 -25.96 61.82 3.77
C LEU A 398 -26.64 63.19 3.73
N GLU A 399 -26.88 63.82 4.89
CA GLU A 399 -27.56 65.12 4.97
C GLU A 399 -26.99 65.98 6.11
N THR A 400 -26.65 67.23 5.80
CA THR A 400 -26.14 68.22 6.76
C THR A 400 -27.11 69.38 6.94
N LYS A 401 -27.32 69.82 8.19
CA LYS A 401 -28.09 71.01 8.54
C LYS A 401 -27.29 71.86 9.53
N ASN A 402 -27.02 73.12 9.18
CA ASN A 402 -26.21 74.04 9.98
C ASN A 402 -24.84 73.46 10.37
N ASP A 403 -24.12 72.86 9.41
CA ASP A 403 -22.83 72.18 9.60
C ASP A 403 -22.82 70.99 10.57
N VAL A 404 -24.01 70.50 10.95
CA VAL A 404 -24.21 69.30 11.76
C VAL A 404 -24.80 68.21 10.87
N CYS A 405 -24.22 67.01 10.89
CA CYS A 405 -24.82 65.89 10.19
C CYS A 405 -26.16 65.50 10.84
N VAL A 406 -27.22 65.42 10.04
CA VAL A 406 -28.57 65.04 10.48
C VAL A 406 -29.03 63.70 9.92
N SER A 407 -28.30 63.13 8.95
CA SER A 407 -28.54 61.78 8.42
C SER A 407 -27.23 61.13 8.00
N CYS A 408 -26.98 59.91 8.47
CA CYS A 408 -25.79 59.11 8.15
C CYS A 408 -26.08 58.01 7.15
N VAL A 409 -25.04 57.48 6.52
CA VAL A 409 -25.14 56.20 5.80
C VAL A 409 -25.65 55.09 6.74
N PRO A 410 -26.36 54.07 6.21
CA PRO A 410 -26.77 52.92 7.01
C PRO A 410 -25.61 52.33 7.81
N LEU A 411 -25.86 51.95 9.07
CA LEU A 411 -24.87 51.42 10.04
C LEU A 411 -23.90 52.47 10.66
N ALA A 412 -24.07 53.76 10.36
CA ALA A 412 -23.43 54.86 11.08
C ALA A 412 -24.43 55.62 11.96
N ASN A 413 -23.96 56.11 13.11
CA ASN A 413 -24.75 56.91 14.06
C ASN A 413 -24.19 58.32 14.17
N ILE A 414 -25.07 59.28 14.50
CA ILE A 414 -24.68 60.67 14.76
C ILE A 414 -24.16 60.77 16.19
N ILE A 415 -22.88 61.10 16.35
CA ILE A 415 -22.24 61.41 17.63
C ILE A 415 -21.64 62.82 17.50
N ASP A 416 -22.05 63.74 18.37
CA ASP A 416 -21.60 65.15 18.37
C ASP A 416 -21.66 65.85 17.01
N GLY A 417 -22.68 65.51 16.19
CA GLY A 417 -22.90 66.11 14.88
C GLY A 417 -22.07 65.51 13.74
N GLN A 418 -21.35 64.42 13.99
CA GLN A 418 -20.61 63.66 12.99
C GLN A 418 -21.14 62.23 12.90
N CYS A 419 -21.07 61.64 11.71
CA CYS A 419 -21.39 60.22 11.53
C CYS A 419 -20.19 59.36 11.91
N VAL A 420 -20.40 58.46 12.86
CA VAL A 420 -19.41 57.49 13.31
C VAL A 420 -19.98 56.10 13.09
N CYS A 421 -19.20 55.19 12.47
CA CYS A 421 -19.55 53.78 12.39
C CYS A 421 -19.52 53.18 13.81
N VAL A 422 -20.60 52.49 14.20
CA VAL A 422 -20.68 51.82 15.50
C VAL A 422 -20.66 50.31 15.29
N ASP A 423 -19.79 49.60 16.02
CA ASP A 423 -19.75 48.14 16.02
C ASP A 423 -21.05 47.59 16.63
N PHE A 424 -21.90 46.95 15.81
CA PHE A 424 -23.04 46.20 16.32
C PHE A 424 -22.65 44.73 16.54
N SER A 425 -22.12 44.44 17.71
CA SER A 425 -22.16 43.10 18.31
C SER A 425 -23.13 43.09 19.51
N ILE A 426 -24.41 43.39 19.29
CA ILE A 426 -25.49 43.09 20.24
C ILE A 426 -26.73 42.66 19.45
N GLU A 427 -27.09 41.38 19.57
CA GLU A 427 -28.41 40.84 19.25
C GLU A 427 -29.50 41.70 19.88
N ILE A 428 -30.31 42.38 19.07
CA ILE A 428 -31.62 42.83 19.52
C ILE A 428 -32.59 41.68 19.24
N ILE A 429 -32.81 40.87 20.27
CA ILE A 429 -33.98 40.00 20.41
C ILE A 429 -35.22 40.88 20.19
N LEU A 430 -35.89 40.67 19.05
CA LEU A 430 -37.21 41.24 18.80
C LEU A 430 -38.21 40.59 19.77
N MET A 431 -38.54 41.32 20.84
CA MET A 431 -39.88 41.27 21.42
C MET A 431 -40.71 42.38 20.78
N LEU A 432 -41.58 42.00 19.84
CA LEU A 432 -42.98 42.44 19.73
C LEU A 432 -43.71 41.60 18.68
#